data_AF-A0A845LE76-F1
#
_entry.id   AF-A0A845LE76-F1
#
_cell.length_a   1.000
_cell.length_b   1.000
_cell.length_c   1.000
_cell.angle_alpha   90.00
_cell.angle_beta   90.00
_cell.angle_gamma   90.00
#
_symmetry.space_group_name_H-M   'P 1'
#
loop_
_entity.id
_entity.type
_entity.pdbx_description
1 polymer ?
#
loop_
_entity_poly.entity_id
_entity_poly.type
_entity_poly.pdbx_seq_one_letter_code
_entity_poly.pdbx_strand_id
1 'polypeptide(L)' 'MSVSEQLKILCVKLGISVSELARMVGKSPQAFSQKMKRESFTVDELKQIAEAAGCTYEGAFMIPNGEKVTY' A
#
# COMPACT_ATOMS: atom_id res chain seq x y z
N MET A 1 -7.14 11.42 0.33
CA MET A 1 -7.15 10.02 -0.17
C MET A 1 -6.81 9.11 1.00
N SER A 2 -7.66 8.13 1.27
CA SER A 2 -7.33 7.06 2.20
C SER A 2 -6.27 6.13 1.61
N VAL A 3 -5.50 5.46 2.46
CA VAL A 3 -4.56 4.40 2.03
C VAL A 3 -5.32 3.28 1.30
N SER A 4 -6.54 2.99 1.76
CA SER A 4 -7.43 2.00 1.15
C SER A 4 -7.82 2.37 -0.29
N GLU A 5 -8.09 3.65 -0.58
CA GLU A 5 -8.31 4.10 -1.96
C GLU A 5 -7.05 3.98 -2.81
N GLN A 6 -5.88 4.36 -2.30
CA GLN A 6 -4.61 4.20 -3.03
C GLN A 6 -4.37 2.72 -3.41
N LEU A 7 -4.61 1.80 -2.48
CA LEU A 7 -4.50 0.36 -2.73
C LEU A 7 -5.50 -0.14 -3.77
N LYS A 8 -6.74 0.38 -3.77
CA LYS A 8 -7.73 0.05 -4.82
C LYS A 8 -7.27 0.56 -6.19
N ILE A 9 -6.77 1.79 -6.26
CA ILE A 9 -6.25 2.37 -7.50
C ILE A 9 -5.06 1.54 -8.00
N LEU A 10 -4.17 1.12 -7.11
CA LEU A 10 -3.05 0.23 -7.42
C LEU A 10 -3.54 -1.09 -8.02
N CYS A 11 -4.55 -1.73 -7.41
CA CYS A 11 -5.16 -2.96 -7.94
C CYS A 11 -5.71 -2.75 -9.36
N VAL A 12 -6.43 -1.65 -9.60
CA VAL A 12 -6.99 -1.30 -10.91
C VAL A 12 -5.88 -1.06 -11.94
N LYS A 13 -4.80 -0.37 -11.56
CA LYS A 13 -3.63 -0.10 -12.42
C LYS A 13 -2.91 -1.38 -12.84
N LEU A 14 -2.83 -2.35 -11.93
CA LEU A 14 -2.17 -3.64 -12.15
C LEU A 14 -3.10 -4.68 -12.80
N GLY A 15 -4.41 -4.38 -12.94
CA GLY A 15 -5.38 -5.33 -13.47
C GLY A 15 -5.66 -6.52 -12.55
N ILE A 16 -5.39 -6.37 -11.25
CA ILE A 16 -5.57 -7.42 -10.24
C ILE A 16 -6.72 -7.07 -9.30
N SER A 17 -7.26 -8.08 -8.61
CA SER A 17 -8.22 -7.83 -7.53
C SER A 17 -7.49 -7.58 -6.20
N VAL A 18 -8.17 -6.91 -5.26
CA VAL A 18 -7.68 -6.73 -3.88
C VAL A 18 -7.38 -8.08 -3.21
N SER A 19 -8.14 -9.12 -3.54
CA SER A 19 -7.92 -10.48 -3.04
C SER A 19 -6.62 -11.08 -3.57
N GLU A 20 -6.29 -10.83 -4.84
CA GLU A 20 -5.02 -11.27 -5.43
C GLU A 20 -3.84 -10.50 -4.82
N LEU A 21 -3.99 -9.18 -4.62
CA LEU A 21 -2.98 -8.38 -3.91
C LEU A 21 -2.73 -8.92 -2.50
N ALA A 22 -3.78 -9.24 -1.75
CA ALA A 22 -3.69 -9.84 -0.42
C ALA A 22 -2.92 -11.17 -0.46
N ARG A 23 -3.19 -12.03 -1.45
CA ARG A 23 -2.50 -13.30 -1.64
C ARG A 23 -1.02 -13.11 -1.99
N MET A 24 -0.71 -12.12 -2.83
CA MET A 24 0.68 -11.78 -3.20
C MET A 24 1.52 -11.37 -1.99
N VAL A 25 0.93 -10.66 -1.02
CA VAL A 25 1.61 -10.32 0.24
C VAL A 25 1.50 -11.39 1.33
N GLY A 26 1.04 -12.60 0.99
CA GLY A 26 0.90 -13.71 1.94
C GLY A 26 -0.18 -13.50 3.02
N LYS A 27 -1.16 -12.63 2.78
CA LYS A 27 -2.28 -12.37 3.69
C LYS A 27 -3.57 -12.98 3.14
N SER A 28 -4.50 -13.31 4.04
CA SER A 28 -5.84 -13.71 3.62
C SER A 28 -6.62 -12.49 3.11
N PRO A 29 -7.46 -12.63 2.05
CA PRO A 29 -8.29 -11.54 1.55
C PRO A 29 -9.23 -10.93 2.61
N GLN A 30 -9.69 -11.73 3.57
CA GLN A 30 -10.49 -11.26 4.70
C GLN A 30 -9.69 -10.36 5.63
N ALA A 31 -8.49 -10.78 6.06
CA ALA A 31 -7.63 -9.98 6.93
C ALA A 31 -7.27 -8.66 6.26
N PHE A 32 -6.92 -8.69 4.97
CA PHE A 32 -6.60 -7.50 4.19
C PHE A 32 -7.79 -6.54 4.08
N SER A 33 -8.98 -7.05 3.75
CA SER A 33 -10.20 -6.23 3.64
C SER A 33 -10.59 -5.60 4.98
N GLN A 34 -10.44 -6.32 6.10
CA GLN A 34 -10.66 -5.76 7.43
C GLN A 34 -9.65 -4.66 7.76
N LYS A 35 -8.40 -4.81 7.32
CA LYS A 35 -7.37 -3.77 7.46
C LYS A 35 -7.70 -2.52 6.64
N MET A 36 -8.20 -2.69 5.42
CA MET A 36 -8.69 -1.58 4.59
C MET A 36 -9.84 -0.81 5.24
N LYS A 37 -10.77 -1.50 5.91
CA LYS A 37 -11.84 -0.84 6.67
C LYS A 37 -11.34 -0.06 7.89
N ARG A 38 -10.27 -0.55 8.52
CA ARG A 38 -9.64 0.07 9.69
C ARG A 38 -8.60 1.13 9.35
N GLU A 39 -8.25 1.28 8.07
CA GLU A 39 -7.22 2.20 7.56
C GLU A 39 -5.90 2.12 8.35
N SER A 40 -5.52 0.91 8.77
CA SER A 40 -4.42 0.65 9.71
C SER A 40 -3.20 0.02 9.05
N PHE A 41 -2.90 0.45 7.82
CA PHE A 41 -1.69 0.03 7.11
C PHE A 41 -0.49 0.83 7.60
N THR A 42 0.57 0.12 7.92
CA THR A 42 1.87 0.73 8.21
C THR A 42 2.65 1.00 6.92
N VAL A 43 3.63 1.90 6.97
CA VAL A 43 4.53 2.17 5.84
C VAL A 43 5.26 0.90 5.39
N ASP A 44 5.67 0.05 6.33
CA ASP A 44 6.35 -1.21 6.04
C ASP A 44 5.45 -2.16 5.22
N GLU A 45 4.17 -2.26 5.58
CA GLU A 45 3.21 -3.04 4.81
C GLU A 45 2.97 -2.46 3.42
N LEU A 46 2.95 -1.13 3.27
CA LEU A 46 2.82 -0.51 1.96
C LEU A 46 4.04 -0.79 1.08
N LYS A 47 5.24 -0.85 1.67
CA LYS A 47 6.46 -1.29 0.97
C LYS A 47 6.37 -2.76 0.57
N GLN A 48 5.95 -3.65 1.46
CA GLN A 48 5.75 -5.07 1.13
C GLN A 48 4.71 -5.27 0.02
N ILE A 49 3.61 -4.53 0.07
CA ILE A 49 2.58 -4.53 -0.98
C ILE A 49 3.17 -4.07 -2.31
N ALA A 50 3.94 -3.00 -2.32
CA ALA A 50 4.57 -2.49 -3.52
C ALA A 50 5.57 -3.51 -4.09
N GLU A 51 6.44 -4.08 -3.26
CA GLU A 51 7.40 -5.10 -3.66
C GLU A 51 6.71 -6.33 -4.27
N ALA A 52 5.66 -6.84 -3.63
CA ALA A 52 4.88 -7.96 -4.13
C ALA A 52 4.12 -7.62 -5.43
N ALA A 53 3.72 -6.36 -5.59
CA ALA A 53 3.04 -5.84 -6.78
C ALA A 53 4.01 -5.43 -7.92
N GLY A 54 5.33 -5.54 -7.72
CA GLY A 54 6.33 -5.08 -8.69
C GLY A 54 6.39 -3.56 -8.84
N CYS A 55 6.05 -2.82 -7.79
CA CYS A 55 6.05 -1.37 -7.72
C CYS A 55 6.96 -0.87 -6.59
N THR A 56 7.32 0.41 -6.60
CA THR A 56 8.08 1.04 -5.52
C THR A 56 7.18 2.00 -4.73
N TYR A 57 7.10 1.82 -3.41
CA TYR A 57 6.45 2.77 -2.52
C TYR A 57 7.48 3.73 -1.93
N GLU A 58 7.41 5.00 -2.32
CA GLU A 58 8.24 6.08 -1.75
C GLU A 58 7.37 7.02 -0.91
N GLY A 59 7.53 6.94 0.41
CA GLY A 59 7.03 7.92 1.36
C GLY A 59 8.17 8.84 1.80
N ALA A 60 8.04 10.14 1.54
CA ALA A 60 9.01 11.14 1.98
C ALA A 60 8.32 12.27 2.74
N PHE A 61 8.90 12.71 3.85
CA PHE A 61 8.52 13.95 4.51
C PHE A 61 9.26 15.09 3.84
N MET A 62 8.53 16.08 3.33
CA MET A 62 9.12 17.31 2.81
C MET A 62 9.13 18.33 3.94
N ILE A 63 10.33 18.73 4.37
CA ILE A 63 10.48 19.80 5.37
C ILE A 63 10.46 21.16 4.67
N PRO A 64 10.06 22.25 5.36
CA PRO A 64 9.93 23.58 4.75
C PRO A 64 11.21 24.12 4.10
N ASN A 65 12.38 23.56 4.44
CA ASN A 65 13.66 23.89 3.81
C ASN A 65 13.88 23.20 2.44
N GLY A 66 12.93 22.40 1.96
CA GLY A 66 13.04 21.68 0.68
C GLY A 66 13.79 20.35 0.75
N GLU A 67 14.32 19.99 1.92
CA GLU A 67 14.89 18.68 2.17
C GLU A 67 13.81 17.60 2.24
N LYS A 68 14.14 16.42 1.70
CA LYS A 68 13.31 15.22 1.78
C LYS A 68 13.90 14.30 2.84
N VAL A 69 13.10 14.01 3.85
CA VAL A 69 13.42 12.99 4.85
C VAL A 69 12.72 11.69 4.43
N THR A 70 13.53 10.73 3.99
CA THR A 70 13.12 9.34 3.76
C THR A 70 13.64 8.47 4.90
N TYR A 71 12.90 7.43 5.29
CA TYR A 71 13.39 6.38 6.19
C TYR A 71 14.27 5.39 5.43
#